data_AF-A0A537M3F4-F1
#
_entry.id   AF-A0A537M3F4-F1
#
_cell.length_a   1.000
_cell.length_b   1.000
_cell.length_c   1.000
_cell.angle_alpha   90.00
_cell.angle_beta   90.00
_cell.angle_gamma   90.00
#
_symmetry.space_group_name_H-M   'P 1'
#
loop_
_entity.id
_entity.type
_entity.pdbx_description
1 polymer ?
#
loop_
_entity_poly.entity_id
_entity_poly.type
_entity_poly.pdbx_seq_one_letter_code
_entity_poly.pdbx_strand_id
1 'polypeptide(L)'
;MPDQVRHDEARRARWSRALASYRSAAARLRAYERQTSGAPWEEQEAIEEAHGALSDVAYAALRRLLKAPAPDVRALALKLDLVVEHEVATLDGGEACLAALRRDARRLAASTAGAPDAV
;
A
#
# COMPACT_ATOMS: atom_id res chain seq x y z
N MET A 1 -22.58 13.04 -16.40
CA MET A 1 -21.19 12.70 -16.74
C MET A 1 -20.08 13.54 -16.03
N PRO A 2 -20.32 14.69 -15.36
CA PRO A 2 -19.25 15.35 -14.58
C PRO A 2 -18.93 14.66 -13.24
N ASP A 3 -19.92 14.03 -12.59
CA ASP A 3 -19.73 13.44 -11.25
C ASP A 3 -18.79 12.23 -11.26
N GLN A 4 -18.87 11.38 -12.28
CA GLN A 4 -18.04 10.17 -12.39
C GLN A 4 -16.55 10.53 -12.56
N VAL A 5 -16.25 11.52 -13.39
CA VAL A 5 -14.89 12.05 -13.57
C VAL A 5 -14.34 12.60 -12.25
N ARG A 6 -15.14 13.39 -11.53
CA ARG A 6 -14.78 13.94 -10.21
C ARG A 6 -14.52 12.84 -9.18
N HIS A 7 -15.32 11.77 -9.18
CA HIS A 7 -15.12 10.62 -8.29
C HIS A 7 -13.84 9.84 -8.61
N ASP A 8 -13.50 9.67 -9.89
CA ASP A 8 -12.29 8.96 -10.30
C ASP A 8 -11.02 9.78 -10.03
N GLU A 9 -11.06 11.09 -10.22
CA GLU A 9 -9.99 12.01 -9.82
C GLU A 9 -9.75 12.00 -8.32
N ALA A 10 -10.82 12.09 -7.52
CA ALA A 10 -10.72 12.02 -6.06
C ALA A 10 -10.11 10.68 -5.60
N ARG A 11 -10.47 9.58 -6.28
CA ARG A 11 -9.91 8.24 -6.02
C ARG A 11 -8.43 8.18 -6.37
N ARG A 12 -8.04 8.62 -7.56
CA ARG A 12 -6.64 8.72 -7.99
C ARG A 12 -5.82 9.53 -6.99
N ALA A 13 -6.31 10.70 -6.60
CA ALA A 13 -5.62 11.55 -5.63
C ALA A 13 -5.47 10.88 -4.25
N ARG A 14 -6.51 10.19 -3.76
CA ARG A 14 -6.45 9.45 -2.48
C ARG A 14 -5.42 8.33 -2.54
N TRP A 15 -5.43 7.53 -3.61
CA TRP A 15 -4.48 6.44 -3.79
C TRP A 15 -3.05 6.95 -3.92
N SER A 16 -2.81 7.98 -4.73
CA SER A 16 -1.48 8.59 -4.91
C SER A 16 -0.90 9.12 -3.59
N ARG A 17 -1.72 9.78 -2.76
CA ARG A 17 -1.28 10.23 -1.43
C ARG A 17 -0.90 9.06 -0.51
N ALA A 18 -1.71 8.00 -0.50
CA ALA A 18 -1.41 6.82 0.31
C ALA A 18 -0.13 6.10 -0.16
N LEU A 19 0.07 6.01 -1.49
CA LEU A 19 1.27 5.43 -2.07
C LEU A 19 2.52 6.25 -1.75
N ALA A 20 2.45 7.58 -1.87
CA ALA A 20 3.56 8.46 -1.52
C ALA A 20 3.93 8.34 -0.03
N SER A 21 2.92 8.26 0.85
CA SER A 21 3.14 8.07 2.28
C SER A 21 3.82 6.74 2.59
N TYR A 22 3.37 5.63 1.99
CA TYR A 22 4.00 4.32 2.14
C TYR A 22 5.45 4.33 1.61
N ARG A 23 5.68 4.84 0.40
CA ARG A 23 7.02 4.92 -0.20
C ARG A 23 7.99 5.72 0.66
N SER A 24 7.55 6.84 1.22
CA SER A 24 8.35 7.66 2.12
C SER A 24 8.71 6.91 3.42
N ALA A 25 7.72 6.27 4.06
CA ALA A 25 7.94 5.49 5.28
C ALA A 25 8.89 4.30 5.03
N ALA A 26 8.67 3.54 3.95
CA ALA A 26 9.52 2.41 3.59
C ALA A 26 10.94 2.85 3.19
N ALA A 27 11.09 4.00 2.53
CA ALA A 27 12.41 4.54 2.21
C ALA A 27 13.18 4.96 3.47
N ARG A 28 12.48 5.52 4.47
CA ARG A 28 13.06 5.87 5.78
C ARG A 28 13.53 4.63 6.53
N LEU A 29 12.69 3.60 6.62
CA LEU A 29 13.05 2.32 7.25
C LEU A 29 14.31 1.73 6.59
N ARG A 30 14.31 1.60 5.25
CA ARG A 30 15.49 1.08 4.52
C ARG A 30 16.73 1.95 4.67
N ALA A 31 16.58 3.26 4.79
CA ALA A 31 17.71 4.16 5.03
C ALA A 31 18.30 3.93 6.43
N TYR A 32 17.44 3.76 7.43
CA TYR A 32 17.84 3.42 8.79
C TYR A 32 18.56 2.08 8.84
N GLU A 33 18.00 1.03 8.23
CA GLU A 33 18.63 -0.31 8.14
C GLU A 33 20.02 -0.26 7.50
N ARG A 34 20.21 0.54 6.45
CA ARG A 34 21.53 0.73 5.84
C ARG A 34 22.50 1.48 6.75
N GLN A 35 22.00 2.46 7.50
CA GLN A 35 22.81 3.26 8.41
C GLN A 35 23.29 2.45 9.62
N THR A 36 22.44 1.57 10.13
CA THR A 36 22.73 0.75 11.33
C THR A 36 23.34 -0.61 11.01
N SER A 37 23.54 -0.92 9.73
CA SER A 37 24.17 -2.16 9.30
C SER A 37 25.60 -2.28 9.86
N GLY A 38 25.83 -3.30 10.68
CA GLY A 38 27.13 -3.55 11.30
C GLY A 38 27.44 -2.67 12.52
N ALA A 39 26.41 -2.07 13.12
CA ALA A 39 26.55 -1.35 14.38
C ALA A 39 27.08 -2.26 15.51
N PRO A 40 27.78 -1.70 16.51
CA PRO A 40 28.25 -2.45 17.68
C PRO A 40 27.09 -3.09 18.46
N TRP A 41 27.38 -4.19 19.16
CA TRP A 41 26.39 -4.91 19.97
C TRP A 41 25.76 -4.00 21.04
N GLU A 42 26.54 -3.08 21.60
CA GLU A 42 26.11 -2.13 22.63
C GLU A 42 25.00 -1.18 22.15
N GLU A 43 24.87 -0.96 20.85
CA GLU A 43 23.84 -0.10 20.25
C GLU A 43 22.60 -0.90 19.79
N GLN A 44 22.67 -2.23 19.80
CA GLN A 44 21.67 -3.10 19.17
C GLN A 44 20.27 -2.93 19.77
N GLU A 45 20.15 -2.80 21.09
CA GLU A 45 18.86 -2.59 21.76
C GLU A 45 18.17 -1.30 21.29
N ALA A 46 18.92 -0.19 21.25
CA ALA A 46 18.41 1.08 20.77
C ALA A 46 18.06 1.04 19.28
N ILE A 47 18.81 0.27 18.49
CA ILE A 47 18.54 0.07 17.07
C ILE A 47 17.26 -0.73 16.85
N GLU A 48 17.05 -1.80 17.63
CA GLU A 48 15.85 -2.61 17.56
C GLU A 48 14.60 -1.81 17.93
N GLU A 49 14.65 -0.99 18.98
CA GLU A 49 13.53 -0.13 19.36
C GLU A 49 13.19 0.89 18.25
N ALA A 50 14.20 1.57 17.71
CA ALA A 50 14.01 2.54 16.64
C ALA A 50 13.55 1.89 15.33
N HIS A 51 14.08 0.70 15.00
CA HIS A 51 13.64 -0.09 13.84
C HIS A 51 12.17 -0.50 13.99
N GLY A 52 11.77 -0.98 15.18
CA GLY A 52 10.38 -1.30 15.50
C GLY A 52 9.45 -0.12 15.27
N ALA A 53 9.79 1.07 15.77
CA ALA A 53 9.00 2.28 15.59
C ALA A 53 8.87 2.69 14.11
N LEU A 54 9.95 2.57 13.32
CA LEU A 54 9.92 2.86 11.89
C LEU A 54 9.10 1.82 11.11
N SER A 55 9.22 0.56 11.49
CA SER A 55 8.44 -0.55 10.93
C SER A 55 6.95 -0.35 11.17
N ASP A 56 6.54 0.03 12.38
CA ASP A 56 5.15 0.33 12.70
C ASP A 56 4.57 1.46 11.83
N VAL A 57 5.34 2.52 11.61
CA VAL A 57 4.96 3.62 10.72
C VAL A 57 4.81 3.13 9.28
N ALA A 58 5.75 2.31 8.78
CA ALA A 58 5.69 1.73 7.44
C ALA A 58 4.48 0.80 7.26
N TYR A 59 4.21 -0.09 8.21
CA TYR A 59 3.05 -0.99 8.17
C TYR A 59 1.73 -0.24 8.31
N ALA A 60 1.67 0.80 9.13
CA ALA A 60 0.48 1.66 9.21
C ALA A 60 0.20 2.36 7.86
N ALA A 61 1.25 2.84 7.17
CA ALA A 61 1.13 3.43 5.85
C ALA A 61 0.74 2.39 4.78
N LEU A 62 1.31 1.18 4.83
CA LEU A 62 0.95 0.06 3.95
C LEU A 62 -0.53 -0.29 4.10
N ARG A 63 -1.03 -0.46 5.32
CA ARG A 63 -2.47 -0.73 5.58
C ARG A 63 -3.37 0.35 4.99
N ARG A 64 -2.97 1.64 5.08
CA ARG A 64 -3.72 2.75 4.47
C ARG A 64 -3.73 2.66 2.95
N LEU A 65 -2.60 2.32 2.32
CA LEU A 65 -2.49 2.12 0.87
C LEU A 65 -3.36 0.95 0.40
N LEU A 66 -3.28 -0.21 1.06
CA LEU A 66 -4.06 -1.39 0.68
C LEU A 66 -5.57 -1.14 0.79
N LYS A 67 -6.01 -0.33 1.75
CA LYS A 67 -7.41 0.09 1.93
C LYS A 67 -7.84 1.22 0.98
N ALA A 68 -6.92 2.01 0.42
CA ALA A 68 -7.25 3.09 -0.52
C ALA A 68 -7.61 2.52 -1.90
N PRO A 69 -8.77 2.80 -2.50
CA PRO A 69 -9.20 2.11 -3.72
C PRO A 69 -8.22 2.28 -4.89
N ALA A 70 -7.83 1.18 -5.53
CA ALA A 70 -6.94 1.21 -6.69
C ALA A 70 -7.61 1.93 -7.89
N PRO A 71 -6.98 2.96 -8.50
CA PRO A 71 -7.57 3.66 -9.63
C PRO A 71 -7.71 2.80 -10.89
N ASP A 72 -6.82 1.82 -11.08
CA ASP A 72 -6.75 0.97 -12.26
C ASP A 72 -6.14 -0.40 -11.93
N VAL A 73 -6.02 -1.26 -12.94
CA VAL A 73 -5.46 -2.61 -12.83
C VAL A 73 -3.96 -2.59 -12.46
N ARG A 74 -3.19 -1.59 -12.90
CA ARG A 74 -1.76 -1.48 -12.56
C ARG A 74 -1.57 -1.20 -11.07
N ALA A 75 -2.41 -0.33 -10.52
CA ALA A 75 -2.44 -0.04 -9.09
C ALA A 75 -2.90 -1.24 -8.26
N LEU A 76 -3.82 -2.07 -8.78
CA LEU A 76 -4.20 -3.33 -8.13
C LEU A 76 -3.04 -4.34 -8.15
N ALA A 77 -2.33 -4.48 -9.27
CA ALA A 77 -1.16 -5.35 -9.36
C ALA A 77 -0.10 -4.97 -8.32
N LEU A 78 0.22 -3.68 -8.20
CA LEU A 78 1.14 -3.19 -7.17
C LEU A 78 0.70 -3.58 -5.74
N LYS A 79 -0.60 -3.55 -5.45
CA LYS A 79 -1.09 -3.98 -4.13
C LYS A 79 -0.91 -5.48 -3.90
N LEU A 80 -1.07 -6.30 -4.93
CA LEU A 80 -0.89 -7.74 -4.84
C LEU A 80 0.58 -8.06 -4.53
N ASP A 81 1.51 -7.40 -5.22
CA ASP A 81 2.94 -7.54 -4.96
C ASP A 81 3.27 -7.21 -3.50
N LEU A 82 2.75 -6.09 -3.00
CA LEU A 82 2.95 -5.66 -1.61
C LEU A 82 2.30 -6.59 -0.59
N VAL A 83 1.15 -7.20 -0.90
CA VAL A 83 0.50 -8.16 -0.01
C VAL A 83 1.34 -9.43 0.14
N VAL A 84 1.95 -9.89 -0.95
CA VAL A 84 2.83 -11.06 -0.95
C VAL A 84 4.14 -10.73 -0.22
N GLU A 85 4.79 -9.63 -0.57
CA GLU A 85 6.07 -9.20 0.01
C GLU A 85 6.00 -9.04 1.53
N HIS A 86 4.89 -8.52 2.04
CA HIS A 86 4.71 -8.23 3.48
C HIS A 86 3.87 -9.28 4.21
N GLU A 87 3.62 -10.44 3.59
CA GLU A 87 2.82 -11.53 4.14
C GLU A 87 1.50 -11.06 4.79
N VAL A 88 0.81 -10.10 4.18
CA VAL A 88 -0.27 -9.33 4.85
C VAL A 88 -1.38 -10.20 5.44
N ALA A 89 -1.57 -11.42 4.94
CA ALA A 89 -2.51 -12.38 5.48
C ALA A 89 -2.21 -12.83 6.93
N THR A 90 -0.97 -12.69 7.41
CA THR A 90 -0.54 -13.05 8.78
C THR A 90 -0.61 -11.86 9.75
N LEU A 91 -0.77 -10.65 9.23
CA LEU A 91 -0.75 -9.42 10.02
C LEU A 91 -2.14 -9.10 10.59
N ASP A 92 -2.16 -8.49 11.77
CA ASP A 92 -3.39 -7.97 12.36
C ASP A 92 -4.07 -6.93 11.44
N GLY A 93 -5.36 -7.13 11.19
CA GLY A 93 -6.16 -6.37 10.24
C GLY A 93 -5.87 -6.68 8.76
N GLY A 94 -5.16 -7.78 8.47
CA GLY A 94 -4.86 -8.28 7.13
C GLY A 94 -6.10 -8.63 6.33
N GLU A 95 -7.14 -9.22 6.95
CA GLU A 95 -8.38 -9.61 6.28
C GLU A 95 -9.12 -8.39 5.72
N ALA A 96 -9.10 -7.27 6.44
CA ALA A 96 -9.68 -6.03 5.96
C ALA A 96 -8.95 -5.49 4.72
N CYS A 97 -7.64 -5.70 4.61
CA CYS A 97 -6.85 -5.34 3.45
C CYS A 97 -7.18 -6.25 2.26
N LEU A 98 -7.20 -7.57 2.46
CA LEU A 98 -7.57 -8.54 1.42
C LEU A 98 -9.01 -8.33 0.93
N ALA A 99 -9.93 -8.00 1.83
CA ALA A 99 -11.30 -7.63 1.46
C ALA A 99 -11.35 -6.38 0.57
N ALA A 100 -10.50 -5.38 0.82
CA ALA A 100 -10.38 -4.19 -0.02
C ALA A 100 -9.82 -4.53 -1.42
N LEU A 101 -8.79 -5.39 -1.50
CA LEU A 101 -8.27 -5.88 -2.78
C LEU A 101 -9.34 -6.61 -3.60
N ARG A 102 -10.11 -7.49 -2.95
CA ARG A 102 -11.23 -8.20 -3.61
C ARG A 102 -12.28 -7.23 -4.15
N ARG A 103 -12.59 -6.14 -3.42
CA ARG A 103 -13.51 -5.09 -3.90
C ARG A 103 -12.93 -4.34 -5.11
N ASP A 104 -11.64 -4.01 -5.08
CA ASP A 104 -10.95 -3.36 -6.20
C ASP A 104 -10.99 -4.26 -7.46
N ALA A 105 -10.67 -5.54 -7.33
CA ALA A 105 -10.71 -6.50 -8.44
C ALA A 105 -12.11 -6.59 -9.09
N ARG A 106 -13.16 -6.73 -8.28
CA ARG A 106 -14.55 -6.78 -8.77
C ARG A 106 -14.96 -5.48 -9.47
N ARG A 107 -14.63 -4.32 -8.87
CA ARG A 107 -14.95 -3.01 -9.47
C ARG A 107 -14.27 -2.85 -10.83
N LEU A 108 -12.98 -3.16 -10.91
CA LEU A 108 -12.19 -3.00 -12.13
C LEU A 108 -12.65 -3.96 -13.23
N ALA A 109 -12.98 -5.22 -12.88
CA ALA A 109 -13.55 -6.16 -13.83
C ALA A 109 -14.90 -5.68 -14.42
N ALA A 110 -15.78 -5.10 -13.57
CA ALA A 110 -17.05 -4.55 -14.03
C ALA A 110 -16.88 -3.33 -14.94
N SER A 111 -15.85 -2.49 -14.71
CA SER A 111 -15.55 -1.35 -15.57
C SER A 111 -15.03 -1.76 -16.96
N THR A 112 -14.38 -2.91 -17.08
CA THR A 112 -13.93 -3.46 -18.37
C THR A 112 -15.08 -4.07 -19.17
N ALA A 113 -16.04 -4.72 -18.50
CA ALA A 113 -17.20 -5.33 -19.15
C ALA A 113 -18.27 -4.33 -19.65
N GLY A 114 -18.18 -3.06 -19.24
CA GLY A 114 -19.12 -2.00 -19.64
C GLY A 114 -18.66 -1.11 -20.80
N ALA A 115 -17.48 -1.37 -21.37
CA ALA A 115 -17.06 -0.70 -22.61
C ALA A 115 -17.80 -1.38 -23.79
N PRO A 116 -18.67 -0.68 -24.54
CA PRO A 116 -19.24 -1.26 -25.74
C PRO A 116 -18.10 -1.59 -26.70
N ASP A 117 -18.16 -2.78 -27.31
CA ASP A 117 -17.32 -3.15 -28.44
C ASP A 117 -17.39 -2.03 -29.49
N ALA A 118 -16.31 -1.26 -29.62
CA ALA A 118 -16.15 -0.35 -30.72
C ALA A 118 -15.83 -1.19 -31.96
N VAL A 119 -16.89 -1.52 -32.70
CA VAL A 119 -16.83 -2.01 -34.10
C VAL A 119 -16.47 -0.86 -35.01
#